data_AF-A0A2M7MM79-F1
#
_entry.id   AF-A0A2M7MM79-F1
#
_cell.length_a   1.000
_cell.length_b   1.000
_cell.length_c   1.000
_cell.angle_alpha   90.00
_cell.angle_beta   90.00
_cell.angle_gamma   90.00
#
_symmetry.space_group_name_H-M   'P 1'
#
loop_
_entity.id
_entity.type
_entity.pdbx_description
1 polymer ?
#
loop_
_entity_poly.entity_id
_entity_poly.type
_entity_poly.pdbx_seq_one_letter_code
_entity_poly.pdbx_strand_id
1 'polypeptide(L)'
;MHTLRAIIFIATTGEEKGLLGSSYYTENPIVPLYKTVANINIDGIAMFKDFQSIVGIGVGLSTLDKWLTSTAERYDLSVQNIPPQFKSFDAFNKSDQLAFALAGIPSILVLEGTKNKSKSEEEVTEAFIKYYLNYYHTPFDDLNQNIDCEAAAKHAKILFDLCFNLSNSKDIPEWRKGSQFINARLRSIAEKK
;
A
#
# COMPACT_ATOMS: atom_id res chain seq x y z
N MET A 1 -14.16 -10.16 -18.52
CA MET A 1 -12.87 -10.62 -17.97
C MET A 1 -13.17 -11.33 -16.66
N HIS A 2 -12.66 -12.54 -16.44
CA HIS A 2 -12.71 -13.22 -15.15
C HIS A 2 -11.27 -13.33 -14.62
N THR A 3 -11.06 -12.97 -13.35
CA THR A 3 -9.77 -13.13 -12.67
C THR A 3 -9.66 -14.52 -12.05
N LEU A 4 -8.44 -15.01 -11.81
CA LEU A 4 -8.22 -16.31 -11.14
C LEU A 4 -8.57 -16.26 -9.64
N ARG A 5 -8.53 -15.06 -9.05
CA ARG A 5 -8.88 -14.79 -7.65
C ARG A 5 -9.94 -13.70 -7.57
N ALA A 6 -10.82 -13.80 -6.59
CA ALA A 6 -11.74 -12.71 -6.26
C ALA A 6 -10.98 -11.50 -5.73
N ILE A 7 -11.49 -10.30 -6.04
CA ILE A 7 -11.03 -9.04 -5.45
C ILE A 7 -12.14 -8.56 -4.52
N ILE A 8 -11.77 -8.24 -3.28
CA ILE A 8 -12.68 -7.70 -2.26
C ILE A 8 -12.25 -6.26 -2.01
N PHE A 9 -13.19 -5.32 -2.16
CA PHE A 9 -13.00 -3.93 -1.77
C PHE A 9 -13.55 -3.74 -0.36
N ILE A 10 -12.76 -3.13 0.51
CA ILE A 10 -13.13 -2.86 1.91
C ILE A 10 -12.90 -1.37 2.14
N ALA A 11 -13.95 -0.66 2.56
CA ALA A 11 -13.83 0.68 3.11
C ALA A 11 -13.84 0.55 4.64
N THR A 12 -12.66 0.67 5.25
CA THR A 12 -12.48 0.55 6.69
C THR A 12 -13.01 1.78 7.41
N THR A 13 -13.31 1.63 8.70
CA THR A 13 -13.73 2.72 9.58
C THR A 13 -12.88 2.71 10.86
N GLY A 14 -12.71 3.87 11.50
CA GLY A 14 -11.95 3.95 12.75
C GLY A 14 -10.44 3.66 12.61
N GLU A 15 -9.87 3.83 11.41
CA GLU A 15 -8.42 3.77 11.14
C GLU A 15 -7.69 4.74 12.09
N GLU A 16 -8.10 6.00 12.08
CA GLU A 16 -7.55 7.09 12.92
C GLU A 16 -7.77 6.92 14.43
N LYS A 17 -8.50 5.88 14.83
CA LYS A 17 -8.72 5.48 16.24
C LYS A 17 -7.96 4.22 16.63
N GLY A 18 -7.00 3.80 15.80
CA GLY A 18 -6.16 2.64 16.03
C GLY A 18 -6.59 1.43 15.20
N LEU A 19 -6.84 1.62 13.90
CA LEU A 19 -7.10 0.55 12.94
C LEU A 19 -8.33 -0.31 13.31
N LEU A 20 -9.35 0.28 13.94
CA LEU A 20 -10.44 -0.47 14.56
C LEU A 20 -11.22 -1.33 13.54
N GLY A 21 -11.52 -0.78 12.37
CA GLY A 21 -12.27 -1.46 11.33
C GLY A 21 -11.49 -2.60 10.67
N SER A 22 -10.22 -2.38 10.33
CA SER A 22 -9.38 -3.44 9.75
C SER A 22 -9.06 -4.53 10.76
N SER A 23 -8.79 -4.17 12.02
CA SER A 23 -8.61 -5.12 13.13
C SER A 23 -9.86 -5.98 13.30
N TYR A 24 -11.03 -5.34 13.40
CA TYR A 24 -12.31 -6.06 13.50
C TYR A 24 -12.54 -7.01 12.33
N TYR A 25 -12.29 -6.58 11.08
CA TYR A 25 -12.44 -7.44 9.91
C TYR A 25 -11.49 -8.65 9.97
N THR A 26 -10.22 -8.44 10.35
CA THR A 26 -9.27 -9.55 10.41
C THR A 26 -9.56 -10.54 11.54
N GLU A 27 -10.18 -10.10 12.63
CA GLU A 27 -10.68 -10.97 13.70
C GLU A 27 -12.01 -11.66 13.36
N ASN A 28 -12.84 -11.04 12.52
CA ASN A 28 -14.18 -11.52 12.15
C ASN A 28 -14.37 -11.55 10.61
N PRO A 29 -13.56 -12.32 9.88
CA PRO A 29 -13.47 -12.18 8.44
C PRO A 29 -14.64 -12.87 7.72
N ILE A 30 -15.27 -12.16 6.78
CA ILE A 30 -16.31 -12.73 5.90
C ILE A 30 -15.71 -13.82 5.00
N VAL A 31 -14.44 -13.66 4.60
CA VAL A 31 -13.68 -14.66 3.83
C VAL A 31 -12.55 -15.18 4.73
N PRO A 32 -12.47 -16.50 4.98
CA PRO A 32 -11.44 -17.05 5.86
C PRO A 32 -10.04 -16.55 5.48
N LEU A 33 -9.27 -16.06 6.46
CA LEU A 33 -7.97 -15.39 6.22
C LEU A 33 -6.99 -16.24 5.39
N TYR A 34 -7.02 -17.57 5.55
CA TYR A 34 -6.15 -18.47 4.79
C TYR A 34 -6.43 -18.43 3.28
N LYS A 35 -7.63 -18.02 2.85
CA LYS A 35 -8.00 -17.81 1.44
C LYS A 35 -7.57 -16.44 0.93
N THR A 36 -7.33 -15.47 1.82
CA THR A 36 -6.80 -14.16 1.44
C THR A 36 -5.31 -14.27 1.19
N VAL A 37 -4.90 -13.93 -0.03
CA VAL A 37 -3.51 -14.10 -0.49
C VAL A 37 -2.67 -12.83 -0.36
N ALA A 38 -3.31 -11.66 -0.34
CA ALA A 38 -2.66 -10.37 -0.19
C ALA A 38 -3.66 -9.30 0.25
N ASN A 39 -3.11 -8.24 0.82
CA ASN A 39 -3.79 -6.96 1.05
C ASN A 39 -3.00 -5.85 0.34
N ILE A 40 -3.66 -5.14 -0.58
CA ILE A 40 -3.13 -3.91 -1.18
C ILE A 40 -3.89 -2.75 -0.53
N ASN A 41 -3.26 -2.09 0.43
CA ASN A 41 -3.86 -0.97 1.14
C ASN A 41 -3.74 0.31 0.30
N ILE A 42 -4.75 1.16 0.39
CA ILE A 42 -4.81 2.46 -0.26
C ILE A 42 -5.16 3.47 0.83
N ASP A 43 -4.18 4.30 1.16
CA ASP A 43 -4.32 5.36 2.14
C ASP A 43 -3.60 6.59 1.57
N GLY A 44 -4.40 7.54 1.10
CA GLY A 44 -3.97 8.57 0.16
C GLY A 44 -3.87 8.10 -1.30
N ILE A 45 -3.81 9.07 -2.20
CA ILE A 45 -3.56 8.90 -3.64
C ILE A 45 -2.51 9.93 -4.07
N ALA A 46 -1.89 9.73 -5.22
CA ALA A 46 -0.78 10.60 -5.60
C ALA A 46 -1.22 12.05 -5.77
N MET A 47 -0.54 12.96 -5.08
CA MET A 47 -0.86 14.39 -5.11
C MET A 47 0.07 15.16 -6.06
N PHE A 48 1.30 14.69 -6.24
CA PHE A 48 2.32 15.40 -7.00
C PHE A 48 2.36 14.96 -8.46
N LYS A 49 2.20 15.95 -9.35
CA LYS A 49 2.33 15.78 -10.81
C LYS A 49 3.67 15.16 -11.21
N ASP A 50 3.67 14.38 -12.29
CA ASP A 50 4.87 13.90 -12.99
C ASP A 50 5.81 12.98 -12.17
N PHE A 51 5.30 12.31 -11.14
CA PHE A 51 6.08 11.32 -10.39
C PHE A 51 6.66 10.22 -11.31
N GLN A 52 7.91 9.86 -11.05
CA GLN A 52 8.76 8.90 -11.76
C GLN A 52 9.15 7.70 -10.88
N SER A 53 8.66 7.66 -9.64
CA SER A 53 8.79 6.51 -8.76
C SER A 53 7.54 6.26 -7.93
N ILE A 54 7.41 5.04 -7.44
CA ILE A 54 6.47 4.65 -6.38
C ILE A 54 7.25 4.05 -5.22
N VAL A 55 6.66 4.11 -4.03
CA VAL A 55 7.17 3.52 -2.80
C VAL A 55 6.17 2.49 -2.31
N GLY A 56 6.65 1.29 -1.99
CA GLY A 56 5.85 0.27 -1.34
C GLY A 56 6.21 0.16 0.14
N ILE A 57 5.31 0.62 1.00
CA ILE A 57 5.41 0.42 2.45
C ILE A 57 5.12 -1.05 2.74
N GLY A 58 6.16 -1.79 3.13
CA GLY A 58 6.13 -3.26 3.26
C GLY A 58 7.00 -4.00 2.24
N VAL A 59 7.62 -3.26 1.31
CA VAL A 59 8.61 -3.83 0.38
C VAL A 59 9.75 -4.47 1.15
N GLY A 60 10.17 -5.64 0.69
CA GLY A 60 11.22 -6.44 1.33
C GLY A 60 10.72 -7.34 2.46
N LEU A 61 9.49 -7.18 2.94
CA LEU A 61 8.89 -8.10 3.92
C LEU A 61 8.25 -9.33 3.26
N SER A 62 7.70 -9.16 2.04
CA SER A 62 7.01 -10.21 1.31
C SER A 62 7.47 -10.30 -0.15
N THR A 63 7.00 -11.29 -0.88
CA THR A 63 7.23 -11.42 -2.32
C THR A 63 6.36 -10.47 -3.16
N LEU A 64 5.49 -9.66 -2.55
CA LEU A 64 4.67 -8.64 -3.25
C LEU A 64 5.52 -7.66 -4.06
N ASP A 65 6.78 -7.46 -3.67
CA ASP A 65 7.77 -6.65 -4.41
C ASP A 65 7.79 -7.00 -5.89
N LYS A 66 7.69 -8.28 -6.25
CA LYS A 66 7.70 -8.75 -7.64
C LYS A 66 6.56 -8.12 -8.46
N TRP A 67 5.36 -8.07 -7.89
CA TRP A 67 4.20 -7.50 -8.56
C TRP A 67 4.25 -5.98 -8.59
N LEU A 68 4.75 -5.35 -7.52
CA LEU A 68 4.94 -3.90 -7.49
C LEU A 68 5.96 -3.45 -8.54
N THR A 69 7.13 -4.08 -8.58
CA THR A 69 8.19 -3.78 -9.56
C THR A 69 7.72 -3.99 -10.99
N SER A 70 7.12 -5.15 -11.29
CA SER A 70 6.60 -5.41 -12.64
C SER A 70 5.49 -4.44 -13.04
N THR A 71 4.68 -3.98 -12.09
CA THR A 71 3.67 -2.96 -12.36
C THR A 71 4.31 -1.60 -12.61
N ALA A 72 5.28 -1.18 -11.79
CA ALA A 72 6.00 0.08 -11.96
C ALA A 72 6.68 0.18 -13.34
N GLU A 73 7.34 -0.89 -13.77
CA GLU A 73 8.03 -0.98 -15.06
C GLU A 73 7.10 -0.73 -16.26
N ARG A 74 5.83 -1.17 -16.18
CA ARG A 74 4.85 -0.92 -17.26
C ARG A 74 4.45 0.55 -17.41
N TYR A 75 4.76 1.37 -16.41
CA TYR A 75 4.48 2.81 -16.40
C TYR A 75 5.76 3.66 -16.50
N ASP A 76 6.89 3.02 -16.84
CA ASP A 76 8.22 3.65 -16.86
C ASP A 76 8.59 4.25 -15.49
N LEU A 77 8.11 3.65 -14.40
CA LEU A 77 8.39 4.06 -13.03
C LEU A 77 9.40 3.14 -12.37
N SER A 78 10.18 3.71 -11.44
CA SER A 78 11.03 2.92 -10.54
C SER A 78 10.34 2.68 -9.19
N VAL A 79 10.61 1.53 -8.57
CA VAL A 79 10.27 1.33 -7.15
C VAL A 79 11.42 1.89 -6.31
N GLN A 80 11.13 2.90 -5.49
CA GLN A 80 12.11 3.55 -4.63
C GLN A 80 12.03 2.97 -3.22
N ASN A 81 13.19 2.91 -2.54
CA ASN A 81 13.20 2.70 -1.11
C ASN A 81 12.54 3.91 -0.41
N ILE A 82 11.93 3.68 0.75
CA ILE A 82 11.39 4.75 1.57
C ILE A 82 12.52 5.76 1.88
N PRO A 83 12.39 7.03 1.46
CA PRO A 83 13.38 8.06 1.75
C PRO A 83 13.68 8.12 3.25
N PRO A 84 14.94 8.31 3.68
CA PRO A 84 15.32 8.33 5.09
C PRO A 84 14.49 9.30 5.93
N GLN A 85 14.12 10.45 5.35
CA GLN A 85 13.28 11.48 5.97
C GLN A 85 11.89 10.94 6.35
N PHE A 86 11.37 9.95 5.60
CA PHE A 86 10.07 9.34 5.83
C PHE A 86 10.14 8.06 6.67
N LYS A 87 11.33 7.54 6.99
CA LYS A 87 11.46 6.31 7.79
C LYS A 87 10.99 6.48 9.24
N SER A 88 11.20 7.65 9.84
CA SER A 88 10.71 7.97 11.18
C SER A 88 9.19 8.09 11.26
N PHE A 89 8.50 8.24 10.12
CA PHE A 89 7.04 8.29 10.07
C PHE A 89 6.42 6.90 10.32
N ASP A 90 7.23 5.84 10.40
CA ASP A 90 6.83 4.47 10.75
C ASP A 90 5.61 4.00 9.95
N ALA A 91 5.59 4.34 8.66
CA ALA A 91 4.42 4.27 7.79
C ALA A 91 3.81 2.87 7.69
N PHE A 92 4.60 1.80 7.89
CA PHE A 92 4.05 0.44 7.90
C PHE A 92 3.15 0.19 9.13
N ASN A 93 3.41 0.86 10.25
CA ASN A 93 2.72 0.67 11.53
C ASN A 93 1.51 1.60 11.73
N LYS A 94 1.16 2.44 10.75
CA LYS A 94 0.17 3.52 10.93
C LYS A 94 -0.94 3.54 9.88
N SER A 95 -1.23 2.41 9.24
CA SER A 95 -2.39 2.30 8.36
C SER A 95 -2.86 0.85 8.30
N ASP A 96 -4.02 0.63 7.69
CA ASP A 96 -4.79 -0.62 7.80
C ASP A 96 -4.04 -1.87 7.33
N GLN A 97 -3.02 -1.76 6.45
CA GLN A 97 -2.19 -2.90 6.06
C GLN A 97 -1.59 -3.64 7.26
N LEU A 98 -1.36 -2.95 8.40
CA LEU A 98 -0.78 -3.56 9.59
C LEU A 98 -1.69 -4.64 10.17
N ALA A 99 -3.00 -4.39 10.27
CA ALA A 99 -3.95 -5.36 10.81
C ALA A 99 -3.95 -6.65 9.97
N PHE A 100 -3.99 -6.51 8.64
CA PHE A 100 -3.87 -7.65 7.73
C PHE A 100 -2.53 -8.37 7.85
N ALA A 101 -1.44 -7.62 8.02
CA ALA A 101 -0.12 -8.21 8.22
C ALA A 101 -0.01 -9.00 9.53
N LEU A 102 -0.52 -8.46 10.64
CA LEU A 102 -0.61 -9.14 11.94
C LEU A 102 -1.49 -10.38 11.89
N ALA A 103 -2.52 -10.38 11.05
CA ALA A 103 -3.35 -11.54 10.72
C ALA A 103 -2.68 -12.53 9.75
N GLY A 104 -1.44 -12.25 9.33
CA GLY A 104 -0.61 -13.12 8.51
C GLY A 104 -0.78 -12.93 7.01
N ILE A 105 -1.58 -11.98 6.53
CA ILE A 105 -1.78 -11.74 5.10
C ILE A 105 -0.64 -10.86 4.56
N PRO A 106 0.12 -11.27 3.52
CA PRO A 106 1.08 -10.40 2.85
C PRO A 106 0.45 -9.07 2.47
N SER A 107 0.99 -7.97 3.00
CA SER A 107 0.34 -6.66 2.91
C SER A 107 1.32 -5.59 2.46
N ILE A 108 0.83 -4.64 1.66
CA ILE A 108 1.59 -3.50 1.16
C ILE A 108 0.69 -2.26 1.05
N LEU A 109 1.22 -1.10 1.36
CA LEU A 109 0.65 0.21 1.01
C LEU A 109 1.52 0.83 -0.07
N VAL A 110 0.92 1.33 -1.15
CA VAL A 110 1.65 1.90 -2.29
C VAL A 110 1.37 3.38 -2.37
N LEU A 111 2.44 4.17 -2.42
CA LEU A 111 2.45 5.63 -2.50
C LEU A 111 3.29 6.06 -3.70
N GLU A 112 3.09 7.29 -4.16
CA GLU A 112 4.06 7.93 -5.05
C GLU A 112 5.38 8.20 -4.32
N GLY A 113 6.48 8.10 -5.06
CA GLY A 113 7.82 8.38 -4.56
C GLY A 113 8.26 9.82 -4.85
N THR A 114 9.52 10.12 -4.52
CA THR A 114 10.06 11.48 -4.65
C THR A 114 10.71 11.77 -5.99
N LYS A 115 10.95 10.75 -6.83
CA LYS A 115 11.48 10.99 -8.18
C LYS A 115 10.44 11.66 -9.04
N ASN A 116 10.87 12.65 -9.81
CA ASN A 116 9.97 13.49 -10.60
C ASN A 116 10.64 13.91 -11.91
N LYS A 117 9.83 14.18 -12.93
CA LYS A 117 10.33 14.62 -14.23
C LYS A 117 10.75 16.09 -14.23
N SER A 118 10.05 16.95 -13.50
CA SER A 118 10.20 18.41 -13.56
C SER A 118 10.88 19.01 -12.34
N LYS A 119 10.92 18.29 -11.22
CA LYS A 119 11.50 18.71 -9.94
C LYS A 119 12.59 17.75 -9.49
N SER A 120 13.54 18.25 -8.71
CA SER A 120 14.52 17.42 -8.01
C SER A 120 13.84 16.57 -6.92
N GLU A 121 14.49 15.46 -6.52
CA GLU A 121 13.99 14.64 -5.41
C GLU A 121 13.92 15.42 -4.10
N GLU A 122 14.80 16.39 -3.89
CA GLU A 122 14.83 17.26 -2.71
C GLU A 122 13.59 18.17 -2.67
N GLU A 123 13.27 18.87 -3.76
CA GLU A 123 12.07 19.72 -3.84
C GLU A 123 10.77 18.93 -3.60
N VAL A 124 10.68 17.71 -4.11
CA VAL A 124 9.50 16.84 -3.88
C VAL A 124 9.46 16.36 -2.44
N THR A 125 10.61 15.99 -1.86
CA THR A 125 10.71 15.59 -0.45
C THR A 125 10.29 16.75 0.47
N GLU A 126 10.75 17.97 0.20
CA GLU A 126 10.33 19.16 0.93
C GLU A 126 8.83 19.44 0.79
N ALA A 127 8.27 19.24 -0.40
CA ALA A 127 6.83 19.39 -0.63
C ALA A 127 6.01 18.38 0.20
N PHE A 128 6.44 17.12 0.26
CA PHE A 128 5.85 16.11 1.15
C PHE A 128 5.97 16.52 2.62
N ILE A 129 7.15 16.94 3.08
CA ILE A 129 7.36 17.37 4.46
C ILE A 129 6.43 18.55 4.78
N LYS A 130 6.31 19.52 3.86
CA LYS A 130 5.41 20.66 4.02
C LYS A 130 3.95 20.22 4.10
N TYR A 131 3.51 19.26 3.28
CA TYR A 131 2.18 18.66 3.35
C TYR A 131 1.95 18.02 4.73
N TYR A 132 2.84 17.14 5.17
CA TYR A 132 2.72 16.45 6.47
C TYR A 132 2.70 17.40 7.66
N LEU A 133 3.46 18.49 7.62
CA LEU A 133 3.55 19.43 8.75
C LEU A 133 2.38 20.42 8.82
N ASN A 134 1.80 20.80 7.68
CA ASN A 134 0.86 21.94 7.62
C ASN A 134 -0.55 21.56 7.17
N TYR A 135 -0.74 20.41 6.53
CA TYR A 135 -2.01 20.02 5.92
C TYR A 135 -2.55 18.72 6.52
N TYR A 136 -1.76 17.64 6.48
CA TYR A 136 -2.16 16.33 6.99
C TYR A 136 -2.67 16.40 8.44
N HIS A 137 -3.86 15.81 8.70
CA HIS A 137 -4.54 15.84 10.01
C HIS A 137 -4.86 17.24 10.56
N THR A 138 -5.01 18.22 9.68
CA THR A 138 -5.46 19.58 10.04
C THR A 138 -6.75 19.95 9.31
N PRO A 139 -7.46 21.02 9.71
CA PRO A 139 -8.59 21.55 8.94
C PRO A 139 -8.24 22.00 7.51
N PHE A 140 -6.95 22.11 7.18
CA PHE A 140 -6.48 22.45 5.83
C PHE A 140 -6.31 21.23 4.92
N ASP A 141 -6.54 20.02 5.43
CA ASP A 141 -6.64 18.81 4.60
C ASP A 141 -8.01 18.77 3.87
N ASP A 142 -8.22 19.75 3.00
CA ASP A 142 -9.48 19.96 2.27
C ASP A 142 -9.25 19.98 0.75
N LEU A 143 -10.33 20.25 0.00
CA LEU A 143 -10.30 20.30 -1.46
C LEU A 143 -9.66 21.57 -2.04
N ASN A 144 -9.26 22.54 -1.21
CA ASN A 144 -8.52 23.72 -1.67
C ASN A 144 -7.04 23.44 -1.88
N GLN A 145 -6.58 22.23 -1.51
CA GLN A 145 -5.25 21.76 -1.81
C GLN A 145 -5.04 21.59 -3.32
N ASN A 146 -3.82 21.81 -3.76
CA ASN A 146 -3.45 21.65 -5.16
C ASN A 146 -3.17 20.17 -5.48
N ILE A 147 -4.21 19.35 -5.46
CA ILE A 147 -4.15 17.93 -5.84
C ILE A 147 -4.12 17.84 -7.37
N ASP A 148 -3.08 17.22 -7.91
CA ASP A 148 -3.03 16.96 -9.35
C ASP A 148 -3.90 15.75 -9.72
N CYS A 149 -5.06 16.00 -10.32
CA CYS A 149 -6.01 14.95 -10.68
C CYS A 149 -5.44 13.94 -11.70
N GLU A 150 -4.50 14.34 -12.56
CA GLU A 150 -3.86 13.43 -13.52
C GLU A 150 -2.90 12.47 -12.79
N ALA A 151 -2.14 12.97 -11.82
CA ALA A 151 -1.31 12.16 -10.93
C ALA A 151 -2.16 11.19 -10.12
N ALA A 152 -3.25 11.66 -9.52
CA ALA A 152 -4.18 10.83 -8.75
C ALA A 152 -4.78 9.71 -9.63
N ALA A 153 -5.24 10.05 -10.84
CA ALA A 153 -5.76 9.09 -11.80
C ALA A 153 -4.70 8.08 -12.27
N LYS A 154 -3.47 8.53 -12.53
CA LYS A 154 -2.33 7.66 -12.88
C LYS A 154 -2.04 6.67 -11.74
N HIS A 155 -2.00 7.15 -10.50
CA HIS A 155 -1.75 6.30 -9.34
C HIS A 155 -2.89 5.29 -9.12
N ALA A 156 -4.15 5.72 -9.24
CA ALA A 156 -5.30 4.82 -9.15
C ALA A 156 -5.25 3.72 -10.23
N LYS A 157 -4.81 4.07 -11.45
CA LYS A 157 -4.61 3.09 -12.52
C LYS A 157 -3.49 2.10 -12.19
N ILE A 158 -2.39 2.55 -11.61
CA ILE A 158 -1.28 1.69 -11.15
C ILE A 158 -1.76 0.71 -10.07
N LEU A 159 -2.52 1.17 -9.08
CA LEU A 159 -3.11 0.33 -8.02
C LEU A 159 -4.07 -0.71 -8.60
N PHE A 160 -4.94 -0.28 -9.52
CA PHE A 160 -5.84 -1.19 -10.24
C PHE A 160 -5.05 -2.28 -10.97
N ASP A 161 -4.03 -1.88 -11.73
CA ASP A 161 -3.18 -2.77 -12.50
C ASP A 161 -2.42 -3.74 -11.59
N LEU A 162 -1.91 -3.30 -10.45
CA LEU A 162 -1.27 -4.15 -9.45
C LEU A 162 -2.24 -5.24 -8.98
N CYS A 163 -3.43 -4.86 -8.53
CA CYS A 163 -4.49 -5.78 -8.09
C CYS A 163 -4.93 -6.73 -9.22
N PHE A 164 -5.09 -6.21 -10.44
CA PHE A 164 -5.53 -6.98 -11.59
C PHE A 164 -4.49 -8.04 -11.99
N ASN A 165 -3.21 -7.70 -12.03
CA ASN A 165 -2.17 -8.69 -12.35
C ASN A 165 -1.97 -9.70 -11.24
N LEU A 166 -2.03 -9.27 -9.98
CA LEU A 166 -1.94 -10.17 -8.84
C LEU A 166 -3.10 -11.17 -8.81
N SER A 167 -4.33 -10.70 -9.04
CA SER A 167 -5.52 -11.56 -9.08
C SER A 167 -5.55 -12.53 -10.26
N ASN A 168 -4.81 -12.26 -11.34
CA ASN A 168 -4.65 -13.14 -12.50
C ASN A 168 -3.39 -14.03 -12.45
N SER A 169 -2.52 -13.88 -11.44
CA SER A 169 -1.33 -14.72 -11.31
C SER A 169 -1.67 -16.10 -10.77
N LYS A 170 -0.93 -17.15 -11.13
CA LYS A 170 -0.99 -18.44 -10.40
C LYS A 170 -0.13 -18.43 -9.14
N ASP A 171 0.91 -17.61 -9.12
CA ASP A 171 1.79 -17.42 -7.95
C ASP A 171 0.99 -16.81 -6.80
N ILE A 172 1.30 -17.21 -5.57
CA ILE A 172 0.71 -16.67 -4.33
C ILE A 172 1.80 -15.85 -3.63
N PRO A 173 1.52 -14.60 -3.22
CA PRO A 173 2.45 -13.84 -2.40
C PRO A 173 2.70 -14.51 -1.05
N GLU A 174 3.93 -14.40 -0.57
CA GLU A 174 4.39 -15.03 0.66
C GLU A 174 5.23 -14.05 1.45
N TRP A 175 5.16 -14.14 2.78
CA TRP A 175 6.15 -13.48 3.62
C TRP A 175 7.54 -14.07 3.39
N ARG A 176 8.56 -13.21 3.28
CA ARG A 176 9.94 -13.67 3.18
C ARG A 176 10.40 -14.25 4.52
N LYS A 177 11.37 -15.16 4.48
CA LYS A 177 12.01 -15.72 5.67
C LYS A 177 12.54 -14.59 6.56
N GLY A 178 12.21 -14.63 7.85
CA GLY A 178 12.60 -13.59 8.81
C GLY A 178 11.58 -12.45 8.98
N SER A 179 10.52 -12.40 8.15
CA SER A 179 9.40 -11.48 8.39
C SER A 179 8.72 -11.83 9.71
N GLN A 180 8.45 -10.81 10.54
CA GLN A 180 7.72 -10.96 11.81
C GLN A 180 6.30 -11.51 11.64
N PHE A 181 5.73 -11.43 10.44
CA PHE A 181 4.36 -11.85 10.12
C PHE A 181 4.25 -13.31 9.67
N ILE A 182 5.37 -13.99 9.43
CA ILE A 182 5.36 -15.37 8.89
C ILE A 182 4.65 -16.36 9.80
N ASN A 183 4.83 -16.24 11.13
CA ASN A 183 4.20 -17.13 12.10
C ASN A 183 2.67 -16.96 12.13
N ALA A 184 2.17 -15.74 11.98
CA ALA A 184 0.74 -15.48 11.86
C ALA A 184 0.16 -16.14 10.58
N ARG A 185 0.88 -16.06 9.46
CA ARG A 185 0.46 -16.73 8.22
C ARG A 185 0.36 -18.24 8.36
N LEU A 186 1.37 -18.86 8.99
CA LEU A 186 1.37 -20.31 9.22
C LEU A 186 0.19 -20.74 10.11
N ARG A 187 -0.13 -19.97 11.15
CA ARG A 187 -1.33 -20.21 11.99
C ARG A 187 -2.62 -20.11 11.19
N SER A 188 -2.79 -19.02 10.44
CA SER A 188 -3.97 -18.82 9.58
C SER A 188 -4.18 -19.99 8.60
N ILE A 189 -3.11 -20.47 7.93
CA ILE A 189 -3.21 -21.61 7.02
C ILE A 189 -3.58 -22.91 7.76
N ALA A 190 -3.11 -23.10 8.99
CA ALA A 190 -3.40 -24.29 9.79
C ALA A 190 -4.87 -24.39 10.23
N GLU A 191 -5.61 -23.28 10.26
CA GLU A 191 -7.04 -23.21 10.56
C GLU A 191 -7.94 -23.70 9.42
N LYS A 192 -7.37 -24.08 8.25
CA LYS A 192 -8.09 -24.68 7.12
C LYS A 192 -8.79 -26.02 7.44
N LYS A 193 -8.73 -26.52 8.68
CA LYS A 193 -9.26 -27.82 9.09
C LYS A 193 -10.78 -27.90 9.01
#